data_AF-X1LTI3-F1
#
_entry.id   AF-X1LTI3-F1
#
_cell.length_a   1.000
_cell.length_b   1.000
_cell.length_c   1.000
_cell.angle_alpha   90.00
_cell.angle_beta   90.00
_cell.angle_gamma   90.00
#
_symmetry.space_group_name_H-M   'P 1'
#
loop_
_entity.id
_entity.type
_entity.pdbx_description
1 polymer ?
#
loop_
_entity_poly.entity_id
_entity_poly.type
_entity_poly.pdbx_seq_one_letter_code
_entity_poly.pdbx_strand_id
1 'polypeptide(L)'
;PMENLAVKTADEGREKHVPVIEKIDGGYKVKVGSVSHPMEQEHLIEWIELLGDGKAYRQFLKYGDAPEATFAVEAHAVAAREHCNKHGLWEGKQP
;
A
#
# COMPACT_ATOMS: atom_id res chain seq x y z
N PRO A 1 0.30 -26.54 -3.73
CA PRO A 1 0.23 -25.41 -4.67
C PRO A 1 0.14 -24.11 -3.86
N MET A 2 0.71 -23.01 -4.32
CA MET A 2 0.53 -21.71 -3.65
C MET A 2 -0.81 -21.10 -4.05
N GLU A 3 -1.43 -20.36 -3.14
CA GLU A 3 -2.65 -19.59 -3.41
C GLU A 3 -2.30 -18.31 -4.18
N ASN A 4 -3.11 -17.97 -5.17
CA ASN A 4 -3.04 -16.69 -5.85
C ASN A 4 -3.87 -15.66 -5.06
N LEU A 5 -3.22 -14.67 -4.47
CA LEU A 5 -3.89 -13.60 -3.75
C LEU A 5 -4.57 -12.65 -4.75
N ALA A 6 -5.89 -12.74 -4.84
CA ALA A 6 -6.69 -11.79 -5.62
C ALA A 6 -6.57 -10.38 -5.02
N VAL A 7 -6.28 -9.40 -5.88
CA VAL A 7 -6.21 -8.00 -5.47
C VAL A 7 -7.61 -7.45 -5.22
N LYS A 8 -7.78 -6.78 -4.09
CA LYS A 8 -9.02 -6.09 -3.74
C LYS A 8 -8.93 -4.61 -4.03
N THR A 9 -10.07 -3.98 -4.27
CA THR A 9 -10.15 -2.55 -4.59
C THR A 9 -11.15 -1.83 -3.68
N ALA A 10 -11.29 -0.52 -3.88
CA ALA A 10 -12.20 0.32 -3.10
C ALA A 10 -13.67 -0.14 -3.13
N ASP A 11 -14.08 -1.02 -4.05
CA ASP A 11 -15.45 -1.53 -4.09
C ASP A 11 -15.73 -2.61 -3.04
N GLU A 12 -14.69 -3.15 -2.40
CA GLU A 12 -14.78 -4.26 -1.43
C GLU A 12 -14.54 -3.84 0.03
N GLY A 13 -14.13 -2.59 0.26
CA GLY A 13 -13.78 -2.04 1.57
C GLY A 13 -12.81 -0.88 1.39
N ARG A 14 -13.04 0.26 2.06
CA ARG A 14 -12.34 1.51 1.71
C ARG A 14 -11.38 1.98 2.75
N GLU A 15 -11.89 2.23 3.95
CA GLU A 15 -11.25 3.24 4.79
C GLU A 15 -9.87 2.85 5.29
N LYS A 16 -9.59 1.57 5.54
CA LYS A 16 -8.35 1.15 6.19
C LYS A 16 -7.37 0.39 5.31
N HIS A 17 -7.76 -0.02 4.11
CA HIS A 17 -6.94 -0.93 3.30
C HIS A 17 -6.55 -0.36 1.96
N VAL A 18 -7.41 0.42 1.30
CA VAL A 18 -7.08 1.00 0.00
C VAL A 18 -5.91 1.97 0.18
N PRO A 19 -4.76 1.75 -0.48
CA PRO A 19 -3.65 2.68 -0.47
C PRO A 19 -4.06 4.07 -0.96
N VAL A 20 -3.72 5.09 -0.20
CA VAL A 20 -3.87 6.51 -0.57
C VAL A 20 -2.52 7.03 -1.01
N ILE A 21 -2.43 7.47 -2.26
CA ILE A 21 -1.19 7.93 -2.89
C ILE A 21 -1.16 9.45 -2.90
N GLU A 22 -0.14 10.03 -2.29
CA GLU A 22 0.13 11.46 -2.22
C GLU A 22 1.42 11.77 -2.97
N LYS A 23 1.35 12.62 -4.00
CA LYS A 23 2.55 13.14 -4.67
C LYS A 23 3.24 14.12 -3.71
N ILE A 24 4.53 13.95 -3.50
CA ILE A 24 5.36 14.83 -2.67
C ILE A 24 6.55 15.34 -3.48
N ASP A 25 7.29 16.31 -2.95
CA ASP A 25 8.55 16.71 -3.55
C ASP A 25 9.53 15.52 -3.59
N GLY A 26 10.14 15.29 -4.75
CA GLY A 26 11.06 14.16 -4.98
C GLY A 26 10.43 12.76 -5.02
N GLY A 27 9.09 12.60 -4.97
CA GLY A 27 8.50 11.27 -5.07
C GLY A 27 7.04 11.12 -4.64
N TYR A 28 6.75 10.04 -3.93
CA TYR A 28 5.41 9.66 -3.49
C TYR A 28 5.39 9.20 -2.04
N LYS A 29 4.37 9.62 -1.29
CA LYS A 29 4.00 9.05 0.00
C LYS A 29 2.76 8.19 -0.18
N VAL A 30 2.80 6.95 0.28
CA VAL A 30 1.68 6.02 0.28
C VAL A 30 1.26 5.76 1.72
N LYS A 31 -0.01 5.95 2.04
CA LYS A 31 -0.61 5.64 3.34
C LYS A 31 -1.60 4.48 3.16
N VAL A 32 -1.64 3.55 4.09
CA VAL A 32 -2.62 2.45 4.06
C VAL A 32 -3.82 2.81 4.91
N GLY A 33 -4.86 3.12 4.14
CA GLY A 33 -6.15 3.64 4.53
C GLY A 33 -6.26 5.16 4.41
N SER A 34 -7.47 5.64 4.06
CA SER A 34 -7.89 7.02 4.37
C SER A 34 -8.07 7.23 5.88
N VAL A 35 -8.30 6.13 6.61
CA VAL A 35 -8.20 5.97 8.06
C VAL A 35 -7.03 5.03 8.32
N SER A 36 -6.11 5.43 9.20
CA SER A 36 -4.91 4.64 9.50
C SER A 36 -5.25 3.18 9.84
N HIS A 37 -4.64 2.24 9.12
CA HIS A 37 -4.70 0.82 9.44
C HIS A 37 -4.03 0.52 10.80
N PRO A 38 -4.50 -0.47 11.58
CA PRO A 38 -3.78 -0.96 12.76
C PRO A 38 -2.39 -1.53 12.42
N MET A 39 -1.41 -1.33 13.29
CA MET A 39 -0.05 -1.88 13.13
C MET A 39 0.34 -2.67 14.38
N GLU A 40 -0.46 -3.69 14.67
CA GLU A 40 -0.36 -4.57 15.83
C GLU A 40 0.34 -5.89 15.47
N GLN A 41 0.89 -6.60 16.46
CA GLN A 41 1.72 -7.80 16.21
C GLN A 41 0.97 -8.89 15.44
N GLU A 42 -0.34 -9.03 15.67
CA GLU A 42 -1.18 -10.01 14.97
C GLU A 42 -1.95 -9.40 13.78
N HIS A 43 -1.90 -8.08 13.58
CA HIS A 43 -2.66 -7.40 12.55
C HIS A 43 -1.91 -6.17 12.06
N LEU A 44 -1.20 -6.33 10.95
CA LEU A 44 -0.35 -5.29 10.38
C LEU A 44 -0.36 -5.32 8.85
N ILE A 45 0.08 -4.20 8.30
CA ILE A 45 0.52 -4.13 6.92
C ILE A 45 1.95 -4.66 6.89
N GLU A 46 2.18 -5.74 6.15
CA GLU A 46 3.50 -6.37 6.07
C GLU A 46 4.41 -5.62 5.08
N TRP A 47 3.81 -5.06 4.03
CA TRP A 47 4.51 -4.24 3.06
C TRP A 47 3.59 -3.29 2.32
N ILE A 48 4.20 -2.25 1.77
CA ILE A 48 3.62 -1.32 0.80
C ILE A 48 4.49 -1.34 -0.45
N GLU A 49 3.86 -1.38 -1.62
CA GLU A 49 4.53 -1.37 -2.92
C GLU A 49 4.01 -0.22 -3.78
N LEU A 50 4.92 0.50 -4.44
CA LEU A 50 4.62 1.48 -5.46
C LEU A 50 5.02 0.94 -6.83
N LEU A 51 4.08 0.97 -7.77
CA LEU A 51 4.24 0.56 -9.16
C LEU A 51 4.20 1.80 -10.05
N GLY A 52 5.21 1.98 -10.90
CA GLY A 52 5.29 3.12 -11.82
C GLY A 52 6.30 2.87 -12.94
N ASP A 53 5.93 3.17 -14.17
CA ASP A 53 6.80 3.10 -15.36
C ASP A 53 7.58 1.78 -15.50
N GLY A 54 6.90 0.65 -15.28
CA GLY A 54 7.46 -0.70 -15.38
C GLY A 54 8.35 -1.12 -14.20
N LYS A 55 8.42 -0.31 -13.13
CA LYS A 55 9.19 -0.60 -11.91
C LYS A 55 8.27 -0.89 -10.74
N ALA A 56 8.80 -1.64 -9.78
CA ALA A 56 8.17 -1.94 -8.51
C ALA A 56 9.14 -1.61 -7.36
N TYR A 57 8.67 -0.81 -6.41
CA TYR A 57 9.42 -0.44 -5.22
C TYR A 57 8.64 -0.91 -4.00
N ARG A 58 9.28 -1.66 -3.10
CA ARG A 58 8.59 -2.24 -1.93
C ARG A 58 9.27 -1.83 -0.64
N GLN A 59 8.47 -1.34 0.31
CA GLN A 59 8.85 -1.12 1.69
C GLN A 59 8.18 -2.17 2.56
N PHE A 60 8.98 -2.95 3.30
CA PHE A 60 8.47 -3.81 4.36
C PHE A 60 8.25 -3.00 5.63
N LEU A 61 7.17 -3.27 6.35
CA LEU A 61 6.87 -2.63 7.63
C LEU A 61 6.90 -3.67 8.74
N LYS A 62 6.99 -3.20 9.98
CA LYS A 62 6.92 -4.04 11.18
C LYS A 62 5.92 -3.48 12.18
N TYR A 63 5.59 -4.28 13.19
CA TYR A 63 4.79 -3.87 14.33
C TYR A 63 5.27 -2.52 14.91
N GLY A 64 4.33 -1.61 15.17
CA GLY A 64 4.58 -0.29 15.73
C GLY A 64 5.02 0.79 14.73
N ASP A 65 5.35 0.43 13.47
CA ASP A 65 5.57 1.42 12.42
C ASP A 65 4.24 2.13 12.07
N ALA A 66 4.33 3.32 11.50
CA ALA A 66 3.18 3.92 10.84
C ALA A 66 2.86 3.13 9.55
N PRO A 67 1.57 2.94 9.18
CA PRO A 67 1.19 2.21 7.97
C PRO A 67 1.37 3.08 6.71
N GLU A 68 2.59 3.57 6.50
CA GLU A 68 2.95 4.45 5.39
C GLU A 68 4.38 4.21 4.91
N ALA A 69 4.64 4.54 3.66
CA ALA A 69 5.95 4.46 3.04
C ALA A 69 6.18 5.65 2.11
N THR A 70 7.43 6.09 2.01
CA THR A 70 7.84 7.15 1.08
C THR A 70 8.81 6.58 0.06
N PHE A 71 8.56 6.86 -1.22
CA PHE A 71 9.34 6.38 -2.34
C PHE A 71 9.89 7.57 -3.12
N ALA A 72 11.21 7.73 -3.11
CA ALA A 72 11.91 8.74 -3.91
C ALA A 72 12.04 8.26 -5.36
N VAL A 73 11.00 8.48 -6.16
CA VAL A 73 10.93 8.01 -7.55
C VAL A 73 10.30 9.06 -8.46
N GLU A 74 10.85 9.19 -9.65
CA GLU A 74 10.21 9.90 -10.75
C GLU A 74 9.37 8.92 -11.55
N ALA A 75 8.05 9.09 -11.45
CA ALA A 75 7.06 8.41 -12.26
C ALA A 75 5.88 9.35 -12.51
N HIS A 76 5.15 9.14 -13.60
CA HIS A 76 3.98 9.96 -13.96
C HIS A 76 2.66 9.32 -13.53
N ALA A 77 2.45 8.06 -13.89
CA ALA A 77 1.27 7.28 -13.50
C ALA A 77 1.71 6.19 -12.53
N VAL A 78 1.11 6.18 -11.34
CA VAL A 78 1.44 5.19 -10.31
C VAL A 78 0.21 4.50 -9.76
N ALA A 79 0.41 3.25 -9.39
CA ALA A 79 -0.48 2.49 -8.54
C ALA A 79 0.29 2.08 -7.28
N ALA A 80 -0.44 1.83 -6.19
CA ALA A 80 0.14 1.31 -4.97
C ALA A 80 -0.62 0.06 -4.53
N ARG A 81 0.13 -0.90 -3.98
CA ARG A 81 -0.40 -2.12 -3.37
C ARG A 81 0.03 -2.20 -1.92
N GLU A 82 -0.79 -2.84 -1.11
CA GLU A 82 -0.44 -3.20 0.26
C GLU A 82 -0.86 -4.63 0.54
N HIS A 83 -0.19 -5.26 1.51
CA HIS A 83 -0.65 -6.54 2.04
C HIS A 83 -0.84 -6.47 3.55
N CYS A 84 -2.09 -6.69 3.95
CA CYS A 84 -2.47 -6.92 5.32
C CYS A 84 -2.43 -8.42 5.61
N ASN A 85 -1.72 -8.82 6.66
CA ASN A 85 -1.59 -10.24 7.02
C ASN A 85 -2.95 -10.95 7.29
N LYS A 86 -4.00 -10.18 7.64
CA LYS A 86 -5.36 -10.69 7.88
C LYS A 86 -6.32 -10.47 6.73
N HIS A 87 -6.15 -9.38 5.98
CA HIS A 87 -7.15 -8.93 5.00
C HIS A 87 -6.68 -9.07 3.55
N GLY A 88 -5.44 -9.53 3.33
CA GLY A 88 -4.89 -9.85 2.02
C GLY A 88 -4.38 -8.63 1.26
N LEU A 89 -4.41 -8.73 -0.06
CA LEU A 89 -3.81 -7.79 -1.00
C LEU A 89 -4.82 -6.73 -1.46
N TRP A 90 -4.44 -5.46 -1.40
CA TRP A 90 -5.26 -4.34 -1.85
C TRP A 90 -4.51 -3.41 -2.80
N GLU A 91 -5.23 -2.73 -3.70
CA GLU A 91 -4.68 -1.76 -4.65
C GLU A 91 -5.43 -0.43 -4.62
N GLY A 92 -4.66 0.65 -4.72
CA GLY A 92 -5.12 2.02 -4.93
C GLY A 92 -4.40 2.63 -6.13
N LYS A 93 -5.07 3.48 -6.90
CA LYS A 93 -4.51 4.16 -8.08
C LYS A 93 -4.65 5.65 -7.92
N GLN A 94 -3.68 6.41 -8.43
CA GLN A 94 -3.94 7.82 -8.68
C GLN A 94 -4.99 7.95 -9.80
N PRO A 95 -5.93 8.90 -9.67
CA PRO A 95 -6.86 9.22 -10.76
C PRO A 95 -6.12 9.75 -12.00
#